data_AF-A0A944C3B1-F1
#
_entry.id   AF-A0A944C3B1-F1
#
_cell.length_a   1.000
_cell.length_b   1.000
_cell.length_c   1.000
_cell.angle_alpha   90.00
_cell.angle_beta   90.00
_cell.angle_gamma   90.00
#
_symmetry.space_group_name_H-M   'P 1'
#
loop_
_entity.id
_entity.type
_entity.pdbx_description
1 polymer ?
#
loop_
_entity_poly.entity_id
_entity_poly.type
_entity_poly.pdbx_seq_one_letter_code
_entity_poly.pdbx_strand_id
1 'polypeptide(L)'
;VENLRFFEEKLAQPGLDAGVVWQGLQRLTAATALLDGAEDPQAIFESLNSRGLPLTAADLVRNALLFGKGEDERRVLYERCWRPLEEQLAGAPGATMDGLVRAWLAARFRDERVRSDADVYGVLREYLRVSGCGVGELLDELARFGSRYASDGEWRAQADRSARE
;
A
#
# COMPACT_ATOMS: atom_id res chain seq x y z
N VAL A 1 12.87 7.17 -10.25
CA VAL A 1 13.66 8.19 -10.97
C VAL A 1 13.27 9.60 -10.55
N GLU A 2 11.99 9.89 -10.29
CA GLU A 2 11.54 11.23 -9.85
C GLU A 2 12.22 11.76 -8.59
N ASN A 3 12.41 10.93 -7.56
CA ASN A 3 13.06 11.37 -6.32
C ASN A 3 14.51 11.82 -6.56
N LEU A 4 15.29 11.06 -7.36
CA LEU A 4 16.68 11.43 -7.67
C LEU A 4 16.71 12.80 -8.37
N ARG A 5 15.92 12.97 -9.42
CA ARG A 5 15.82 14.23 -10.15
C ARG A 5 15.39 15.38 -9.25
N PHE A 6 14.39 15.16 -8.38
CA PHE A 6 13.95 16.14 -7.39
C PHE A 6 15.09 16.58 -6.47
N PHE A 7 15.88 15.63 -5.94
CA PHE A 7 17.01 15.95 -5.08
C PHE A 7 18.13 16.65 -5.85
N GLU A 8 18.43 16.24 -7.08
CA GLU A 8 19.41 16.92 -7.95
C GLU A 8 19.00 18.38 -8.21
N GLU A 9 17.73 18.62 -8.58
CA GLU A 9 17.18 19.96 -8.78
C GLU A 9 17.23 20.81 -7.51
N LYS A 10 16.92 20.23 -6.34
CA LYS A 10 17.02 20.92 -5.05
C LYS A 10 18.46 21.27 -4.70
N LEU A 11 19.39 20.34 -4.91
CA LEU A 11 20.81 20.52 -4.62
C LEU A 11 21.47 21.57 -5.54
N ALA A 12 20.95 21.75 -6.75
CA ALA A 12 21.42 22.74 -7.71
C ALA A 12 20.87 24.17 -7.45
N GLN A 13 19.97 24.37 -6.48
CA GLN A 13 19.39 25.69 -6.23
C GLN A 13 20.44 26.69 -5.72
N PRO A 14 20.52 27.89 -6.31
CA PRO A 14 21.43 28.93 -5.83
C PRO A 14 21.14 29.29 -4.37
N GLY A 15 22.17 29.25 -3.52
CA GLY A 15 22.07 29.58 -2.09
C GLY A 15 21.81 28.40 -1.16
N LEU A 16 21.68 27.17 -1.68
CA LEU A 16 21.71 25.99 -0.83
C LEU A 16 23.15 25.68 -0.40
N ASP A 17 23.38 25.56 0.91
CA ASP A 17 24.65 25.11 1.46
C ASP A 17 24.68 23.58 1.55
N ALA A 18 25.58 22.96 0.78
CA ALA A 18 25.80 21.52 0.81
C ALA A 18 26.22 21.01 2.21
N GLY A 19 26.87 21.86 3.02
CA GLY A 19 27.22 21.56 4.40
C GLY A 19 26.01 21.31 5.29
N VAL A 20 24.91 22.05 5.08
CA VAL A 20 23.65 21.84 5.81
C VAL A 20 23.03 20.50 5.45
N VAL A 21 23.03 20.14 4.15
CA VAL A 21 22.53 18.83 3.69
C VAL A 21 23.37 17.69 4.29
N TRP A 22 24.69 17.81 4.25
CA TRP A 22 25.60 16.83 4.83
C TRP A 22 25.36 16.63 6.34
N GLN A 23 25.24 17.73 7.09
CA GLN A 23 24.91 17.65 8.52
C GLN A 23 23.54 17.01 8.78
N GLY A 24 22.55 17.28 7.92
CA GLY A 24 21.25 16.62 7.97
C GLY A 24 21.36 15.10 7.75
N LEU A 25 22.11 14.68 6.73
CA LEU A 25 22.35 13.26 6.44
C LEU A 25 23.07 12.55 7.59
N GLN A 26 24.03 13.21 8.25
CA GLN A 26 24.72 12.65 9.42
C GLN A 26 23.81 12.43 10.64
N ARG A 27 22.63 13.08 10.67
CA ARG A 27 21.63 12.88 11.73
C ARG A 27 20.62 11.78 11.41
N LEU A 28 20.62 11.24 10.19
CA LEU A 28 19.78 10.11 9.84
C LEU A 28 20.19 8.89 10.65
N THR A 29 19.22 8.28 11.32
CA THR A 29 19.42 7.03 12.07
C THR A 29 18.60 5.95 11.41
N ALA A 30 19.25 4.82 11.08
CA ALA A 30 18.57 3.62 10.63
C ALA A 30 18.40 2.67 11.82
N ALA A 31 17.19 2.16 12.02
CA ALA A 31 16.93 1.06 12.92
C ALA A 31 16.89 -0.24 12.11
N THR A 32 17.61 -1.26 12.58
CA THR A 32 17.58 -2.60 11.98
C THR A 32 17.06 -3.58 13.01
N ALA A 33 16.03 -4.32 12.65
CA ALA A 33 15.56 -5.47 13.42
C ALA A 33 16.12 -6.73 12.78
N LEU A 34 16.96 -7.44 13.52
CA LEU A 34 17.37 -8.81 13.18
C LEU A 34 16.35 -9.76 13.80
N LEU A 35 15.92 -10.72 13.01
CA LEU A 35 14.86 -11.64 13.38
C LEU A 35 15.41 -13.04 13.52
N ASP A 36 15.02 -13.72 14.59
CA ASP A 36 15.25 -15.15 14.72
C ASP A 36 14.26 -15.92 13.83
N GLY A 37 14.63 -17.12 13.39
CA GLY A 37 13.82 -17.91 12.44
C GLY A 37 12.42 -18.32 12.93
N ALA A 38 12.11 -18.08 14.22
CA ALA A 38 10.80 -18.31 14.81
C ALA A 38 9.95 -17.03 14.94
N GLU A 39 10.53 -15.85 14.76
CA GLU A 39 9.83 -14.58 14.84
C GLU A 39 9.12 -14.29 13.52
N ASP A 40 7.89 -13.78 13.58
CA ASP A 40 7.15 -13.31 12.41
C ASP A 40 7.60 -11.87 12.08
N PRO A 41 8.37 -11.64 10.99
CA PRO A 41 8.79 -10.29 10.57
C PRO A 41 7.62 -9.31 10.44
N GLN A 42 6.46 -9.84 10.07
CA GLN A 42 5.27 -9.06 9.81
C GLN A 42 4.60 -8.61 11.11
N ALA A 43 4.52 -9.48 12.12
CA ALA A 43 3.99 -9.10 13.44
C ALA A 43 4.84 -8.00 14.09
N ILE A 44 6.16 -8.02 13.86
CA ILE A 44 7.07 -6.98 14.32
C ILE A 44 6.83 -5.68 13.56
N PHE A 45 6.66 -5.74 12.23
CA PHE A 45 6.32 -4.58 11.41
C PHE A 45 5.00 -3.93 11.84
N GLU A 46 3.97 -4.73 12.10
CA GLU A 46 2.68 -4.27 12.63
C GLU A 46 2.80 -3.64 14.02
N SER A 47 3.55 -4.29 14.92
CA SER A 47 3.82 -3.74 16.25
C SER A 47 4.52 -2.38 16.18
N LEU A 48 5.48 -2.22 15.27
CA LEU A 48 6.16 -0.94 15.06
C LEU A 48 5.20 0.12 14.52
N ASN A 49 4.36 -0.22 13.54
CA ASN A 49 3.39 0.73 12.97
C ASN A 49 2.29 1.13 13.96
N SER A 50 1.90 0.24 14.89
CA SER A 50 0.89 0.54 15.92
C SER A 50 1.31 1.63 16.93
N ARG A 51 2.61 1.92 17.03
CA ARG A 51 3.17 2.96 17.92
C ARG A 51 3.42 4.30 17.21
N GLY A 52 3.20 4.36 15.88
CA GLY A 52 3.44 5.52 15.02
C GLY A 52 2.17 5.98 14.30
N LEU A 53 2.34 6.61 13.12
CA LEU A 53 1.21 6.88 12.23
C LEU A 53 0.70 5.54 11.67
N PRO A 54 -0.59 5.18 11.85
CA PRO A 54 -1.11 3.91 11.37
C PRO A 54 -1.02 3.84 9.84
N LEU A 55 -0.63 2.68 9.33
CA LEU A 55 -0.68 2.39 7.90
C LEU A 55 -2.13 2.46 7.40
N THR A 56 -2.30 2.94 6.17
CA THR A 56 -3.61 2.90 5.51
C THR A 56 -3.97 1.45 5.13
N ALA A 57 -5.25 1.17 4.87
CA ALA A 57 -5.65 -0.15 4.36
C ALA A 57 -4.97 -0.45 3.01
N ALA A 58 -4.76 0.58 2.19
CA ALA A 58 -4.00 0.47 0.96
C ALA A 58 -2.54 0.06 1.18
N ASP A 59 -1.86 0.65 2.17
CA ASP A 59 -0.49 0.26 2.52
C ASP A 59 -0.42 -1.18 3.02
N LEU A 60 -1.36 -1.58 3.88
CA LEU A 60 -1.45 -2.93 4.43
C LEU A 60 -1.66 -3.98 3.32
N VAL A 61 -2.60 -3.75 2.41
CA VAL A 61 -2.86 -4.66 1.29
C VAL A 61 -1.68 -4.70 0.32
N ARG A 62 -1.08 -3.56 -0.02
CA ARG A 62 0.12 -3.52 -0.86
C ARG A 62 1.23 -4.35 -0.24
N ASN A 63 1.49 -4.14 1.06
CA ASN A 63 2.55 -4.85 1.77
C ASN A 63 2.28 -6.35 1.83
N ALA A 64 1.04 -6.78 2.09
CA ALA A 64 0.66 -8.20 2.05
C ALA A 64 0.92 -8.84 0.68
N LEU A 65 0.46 -8.20 -0.40
CA LEU A 65 0.59 -8.73 -1.76
C LEU A 65 2.04 -8.80 -2.23
N LEU A 66 2.87 -7.86 -1.77
CA LEU A 66 4.28 -7.76 -2.16
C LEU A 66 5.25 -8.49 -1.20
N PHE A 67 4.75 -9.01 -0.08
CA PHE A 67 5.57 -9.68 0.93
C PHE A 67 6.24 -10.95 0.35
N GLY A 68 7.48 -11.22 0.76
CA GLY A 68 8.24 -12.40 0.33
C GLY A 68 8.69 -12.39 -1.14
N LYS A 69 8.37 -11.34 -1.91
CA LYS A 69 8.80 -11.20 -3.31
C LYS A 69 10.20 -10.60 -3.40
N GLY A 70 10.98 -11.04 -4.39
CA GLY A 70 12.29 -10.45 -4.71
C GLY A 70 12.16 -8.98 -5.17
N GLU A 71 13.25 -8.22 -5.13
CA GLU A 71 13.23 -6.79 -5.47
C GLU A 71 12.71 -6.51 -6.88
N ASP A 72 13.15 -7.27 -7.88
CA ASP A 72 12.70 -7.13 -9.26
C ASP A 72 11.21 -7.46 -9.42
N GLU A 73 10.72 -8.50 -8.76
CA GLU A 73 9.30 -8.89 -8.80
C GLU A 73 8.45 -7.80 -8.13
N ARG A 74 8.89 -7.28 -6.97
CA ARG A 74 8.24 -6.16 -6.29
C ARG A 74 8.13 -4.93 -7.18
N ARG A 75 9.22 -4.57 -7.87
CA ARG A 75 9.25 -3.45 -8.82
C ARG A 75 8.26 -3.66 -9.96
N VAL A 76 8.24 -4.85 -10.55
CA VAL A 76 7.33 -5.18 -11.66
C VAL A 76 5.87 -5.13 -11.22
N LEU A 77 5.52 -5.73 -10.08
CA LEU A 77 4.16 -5.71 -9.54
C LEU A 77 3.71 -4.29 -9.20
N TYR A 78 4.59 -3.48 -8.61
CA TYR A 78 4.27 -2.09 -8.31
C TYR A 78 4.01 -1.28 -9.59
N GLU A 79 4.96 -1.28 -10.54
CA GLU A 79 4.85 -0.47 -11.77
C GLU A 79 3.71 -0.92 -12.69
N ARG A 80 3.40 -2.23 -12.75
CA ARG A 80 2.39 -2.74 -13.68
C ARG A 80 0.99 -2.83 -13.10
N CYS A 81 0.85 -3.00 -11.79
CA CYS A 81 -0.45 -3.26 -11.18
C CYS A 81 -0.86 -2.16 -10.21
N TRP A 82 0.05 -1.70 -9.35
CA TRP A 82 -0.30 -0.76 -8.28
C TRP A 82 -0.29 0.70 -8.75
N ARG A 83 0.80 1.13 -9.38
CA ARG A 83 0.97 2.50 -9.86
C ARG A 83 -0.13 2.95 -10.85
N PRO A 84 -0.59 2.13 -11.81
CA PRO A 84 -1.69 2.53 -12.70
C PRO A 84 -2.99 2.82 -11.95
N LEU A 85 -3.27 2.13 -10.84
CA LEU A 85 -4.43 2.43 -9.99
C LEU A 85 -4.27 3.80 -9.33
N GLU A 86 -3.10 4.09 -8.78
CA GLU A 86 -2.79 5.40 -8.17
C GLU A 86 -3.00 6.54 -9.19
N GLU A 87 -2.51 6.38 -10.41
CA GLU A 87 -2.66 7.36 -11.49
C GLU A 87 -4.13 7.53 -11.94
N GLN A 88 -4.88 6.42 -12.06
CA GLN A 88 -6.30 6.47 -12.39
C GLN A 88 -7.13 7.20 -11.33
N LEU A 89 -6.87 6.92 -10.06
CA LEU A 89 -7.59 7.54 -8.94
C LEU A 89 -7.24 9.01 -8.77
N ALA A 90 -5.99 9.41 -9.05
CA ALA A 90 -5.59 10.81 -9.02
C ALA A 90 -6.40 11.68 -10.00
N GLY A 91 -6.88 11.10 -11.10
CA GLY A 91 -7.78 11.74 -12.06
C GLY A 91 -9.27 11.71 -11.68
N ALA A 92 -9.65 10.99 -10.62
CA ALA A 92 -11.04 10.77 -10.22
C ALA A 92 -11.38 11.49 -8.91
N PRO A 93 -12.10 12.63 -8.95
CA PRO A 93 -12.42 13.41 -7.75
C PRO A 93 -13.16 12.58 -6.69
N GLY A 94 -12.63 12.61 -5.46
CA GLY A 94 -13.20 11.89 -4.31
C GLY A 94 -12.87 10.40 -4.25
N ALA A 95 -12.12 9.86 -5.22
CA ALA A 95 -11.60 8.51 -5.16
C ALA A 95 -10.23 8.49 -4.49
N THR A 96 -9.98 7.49 -3.63
CA THR A 96 -8.69 7.30 -2.95
C THR A 96 -8.30 5.83 -3.00
N MET A 97 -6.99 5.54 -2.92
CA MET A 97 -6.51 4.17 -2.81
C MET A 97 -7.08 3.46 -1.58
N ASP A 98 -7.17 4.16 -0.45
CA ASP A 98 -7.71 3.59 0.78
C ASP A 98 -9.19 3.24 0.64
N GLY A 99 -10.00 4.13 0.05
CA GLY A 99 -11.42 3.86 -0.22
C GLY A 99 -11.61 2.71 -1.20
N LEU A 100 -10.84 2.69 -2.30
CA LEU A 100 -10.83 1.59 -3.27
C LEU A 100 -10.57 0.25 -2.58
N VAL A 101 -9.49 0.16 -1.81
CA VAL A 101 -9.06 -1.09 -1.19
C VAL A 101 -10.12 -1.57 -0.18
N ARG A 102 -10.65 -0.67 0.66
CA ARG A 102 -11.74 -1.02 1.59
C ARG A 102 -12.98 -1.53 0.87
N ALA A 103 -13.43 -0.83 -0.17
CA ALA A 103 -14.58 -1.21 -0.96
C ALA A 103 -14.39 -2.57 -1.66
N TRP A 104 -13.20 -2.81 -2.21
CA TRP A 104 -12.86 -4.09 -2.84
C TRP A 104 -12.87 -5.24 -1.82
N LEU A 105 -12.25 -5.05 -0.66
CA LEU A 105 -12.21 -6.04 0.41
C LEU A 105 -13.61 -6.35 0.94
N ALA A 106 -14.44 -5.33 1.21
CA ALA A 106 -15.81 -5.53 1.67
C ALA A 106 -16.68 -6.26 0.62
N ALA A 107 -16.46 -5.97 -0.66
CA ALA A 107 -17.17 -6.68 -1.73
C ALA A 107 -16.73 -8.15 -1.86
N ARG A 108 -15.43 -8.42 -1.70
CA ARG A 108 -14.84 -9.74 -1.88
C ARG A 108 -15.03 -10.65 -0.66
N PHE A 109 -14.84 -10.11 0.53
CA PHE A 109 -14.87 -10.82 1.81
C PHE A 109 -16.14 -10.51 2.58
N ARG A 110 -17.26 -10.27 1.89
CA ARG A 110 -18.54 -9.84 2.48
C ARG A 110 -19.00 -10.71 3.66
N ASP A 111 -18.69 -12.01 3.64
CA ASP A 111 -19.07 -12.96 4.70
C ASP A 111 -18.09 -12.96 5.88
N GLU A 112 -16.90 -12.39 5.71
CA GLU A 112 -15.88 -12.25 6.72
C GLU A 112 -16.04 -10.87 7.36
N ARG A 113 -16.44 -10.82 8.63
CA ARG A 113 -16.78 -9.58 9.35
C ARG A 113 -15.54 -8.70 9.59
N VAL A 114 -15.07 -8.02 8.55
CA VAL A 114 -13.98 -7.06 8.60
C VAL A 114 -14.48 -5.79 9.32
N ARG A 115 -13.98 -5.52 10.53
CA ARG A 115 -14.43 -4.39 11.37
C ARG A 115 -13.33 -3.34 11.60
N SER A 116 -12.11 -3.63 11.18
CA SER A 116 -10.93 -2.79 11.37
C SER A 116 -9.86 -3.06 10.31
N ASP A 117 -8.86 -2.18 10.23
CA ASP A 117 -7.72 -2.33 9.31
C ASP A 117 -6.86 -3.56 9.65
N ALA A 118 -6.85 -3.96 10.92
CA ALA A 118 -6.22 -5.20 11.35
C ALA A 118 -6.99 -6.43 10.83
N ASP A 119 -8.32 -6.38 10.82
CA ASP A 119 -9.16 -7.46 10.28
C ASP A 119 -8.98 -7.59 8.77
N VAL A 120 -8.93 -6.46 8.05
CA VAL A 120 -8.62 -6.39 6.61
C VAL A 120 -7.37 -7.19 6.30
N TYR A 121 -6.31 -6.91 7.07
CA TYR A 121 -5.01 -7.51 6.84
C TYR A 121 -4.99 -9.00 7.20
N GLY A 122 -5.58 -9.38 8.33
CA GLY A 122 -5.69 -10.76 8.77
C GLY A 122 -6.47 -11.64 7.80
N VAL A 123 -7.61 -11.16 7.32
CA VAL A 123 -8.45 -11.83 6.32
C VAL A 123 -7.69 -12.05 5.01
N LEU A 124 -7.06 -11.00 4.48
CA LEU A 124 -6.30 -11.11 3.24
C LEU A 124 -5.13 -12.09 3.37
N ARG A 125 -4.45 -12.13 4.51
CA ARG A 125 -3.35 -13.07 4.75
C ARG A 125 -3.83 -14.51 4.82
N GLU A 126 -4.88 -14.76 5.59
CA GLU A 126 -5.42 -16.11 5.69
C GLU A 126 -5.89 -16.57 4.32
N TYR A 127 -6.58 -15.70 3.57
CA TYR A 127 -6.91 -15.97 2.18
C TYR A 127 -5.67 -16.30 1.34
N LEU A 128 -4.61 -15.48 1.35
CA LEU A 128 -3.39 -15.76 0.58
C LEU A 128 -2.70 -17.08 0.99
N ARG A 129 -2.86 -17.52 2.24
CA ARG A 129 -2.28 -18.76 2.77
C ARG A 129 -3.08 -19.99 2.36
N VAL A 130 -4.41 -19.92 2.42
CA VAL A 130 -5.30 -21.08 2.20
C VAL A 130 -5.79 -21.15 0.75
N SER A 131 -5.86 -20.01 0.05
CA SER A 131 -6.25 -19.98 -1.35
C SER A 131 -5.10 -20.45 -2.25
N GLY A 132 -5.46 -21.18 -3.31
CA GLY A 132 -4.56 -21.43 -4.43
C GLY A 132 -4.48 -20.26 -5.43
N CYS A 133 -5.06 -19.11 -5.08
CA CYS A 133 -5.17 -17.94 -5.93
C CYS A 133 -3.84 -17.18 -5.92
N GLY A 134 -3.30 -16.90 -7.10
CA GLY A 134 -2.03 -16.19 -7.22
C GLY A 134 -2.18 -14.71 -6.89
N VAL A 135 -1.13 -14.10 -6.33
CA VAL A 135 -1.04 -12.64 -6.11
C VAL A 135 -1.39 -11.83 -7.38
N GLY A 136 -0.98 -12.32 -8.56
CA GLY A 136 -1.30 -11.67 -9.84
C GLY A 136 -2.80 -11.63 -10.14
N GLU A 137 -3.55 -12.68 -9.82
CA GLU A 137 -5.00 -12.73 -10.04
C GLU A 137 -5.74 -11.73 -9.15
N LEU A 138 -5.31 -11.59 -7.89
CA LEU A 138 -5.84 -10.59 -6.96
C LEU A 138 -5.55 -9.17 -7.44
N LEU A 139 -4.34 -8.92 -7.95
CA LEU A 139 -3.98 -7.62 -8.50
C LEU A 139 -4.78 -7.28 -9.76
N ASP A 140 -5.01 -8.26 -10.65
CA ASP A 140 -5.85 -8.08 -11.83
C ASP A 140 -7.31 -7.80 -11.46
N GLU A 141 -7.82 -8.46 -10.42
CA GLU A 141 -9.16 -8.20 -9.90
C GLU A 141 -9.27 -6.81 -9.29
N LEU A 142 -8.31 -6.44 -8.43
CA LEU A 142 -8.25 -5.10 -7.83
C LEU A 142 -8.17 -4.02 -8.93
N ALA A 143 -7.40 -4.25 -10.00
CA ALA A 143 -7.32 -3.34 -11.14
C ALA A 143 -8.66 -3.16 -11.87
N ARG A 144 -9.39 -4.26 -12.11
CA ARG A 144 -10.74 -4.21 -12.70
C ARG A 144 -11.72 -3.47 -11.80
N PHE A 145 -11.68 -3.73 -10.50
CA PHE A 145 -12.52 -3.06 -9.51
C PHE A 145 -12.20 -1.56 -9.45
N GLY A 146 -10.91 -1.21 -9.41
CA GLY A 146 -10.41 0.16 -9.40
C GLY A 146 -10.80 0.97 -10.63
N SER A 147 -10.77 0.37 -11.81
CA SER A 147 -11.22 1.02 -13.04
C SER A 147 -12.68 1.48 -12.93
N ARG A 148 -13.57 0.63 -12.40
CA ARG A 148 -14.98 0.98 -12.17
C ARG A 148 -15.15 2.01 -11.06
N TYR A 149 -14.42 1.85 -9.97
CA TYR A 149 -14.43 2.76 -8.82
C TYR A 149 -14.01 4.19 -9.19
N ALA A 150 -13.05 4.32 -10.12
CA ALA A 150 -12.60 5.60 -10.63
C ALA A 150 -13.62 6.24 -11.59
N SER A 151 -14.24 5.44 -12.47
CA SER A 151 -15.10 5.96 -13.55
C SER A 151 -16.54 6.27 -13.15
N ASP A 152 -17.08 5.61 -12.13
CA ASP A 152 -18.51 5.68 -11.76
C ASP A 152 -18.68 6.16 -10.31
N GLY A 153 -19.03 7.45 -10.16
CA GLY A 153 -19.19 8.09 -8.86
C GLY A 153 -20.37 7.58 -8.04
N GLU A 154 -21.47 7.18 -8.68
CA GLU A 154 -22.64 6.63 -7.99
C GLU A 154 -22.34 5.22 -7.47
N TRP A 155 -21.73 4.40 -8.31
CA TRP A 155 -21.30 3.06 -7.93
C TRP A 155 -20.23 3.11 -6.84
N ARG A 156 -19.26 4.02 -6.94
CA ARG A 156 -18.28 4.28 -5.88
C ARG A 156 -18.97 4.61 -4.55
N ALA A 157 -19.89 5.56 -4.56
CA ALA A 157 -20.61 5.94 -3.35
C ALA A 157 -21.41 4.77 -2.76
N GLN A 158 -21.94 3.87 -3.59
CA GLN A 158 -22.58 2.63 -3.13
C GLN A 158 -21.56 1.67 -2.50
N ALA A 159 -20.43 1.44 -3.16
CA ALA A 159 -19.38 0.56 -2.68
C ALA A 159 -18.80 1.05 -1.34
N ASP A 160 -18.60 2.37 -1.21
CA ASP A 160 -18.15 3.01 0.03
C ASP A 160 -19.15 2.85 1.18
N ARG A 161 -20.46 2.90 0.90
CA ARG A 161 -21.49 2.67 1.91
C ARG A 161 -21.48 1.23 2.39
N SER A 162 -21.44 0.27 1.45
CA SER A 162 -21.38 -1.16 1.78
C SER A 162 -20.11 -1.54 2.54
N ALA A 163 -19.01 -0.78 2.40
CA ALA A 163 -17.78 -1.00 3.16
C ALA A 163 -17.81 -0.46 4.60
N ARG A 164 -18.84 0.32 4.96
CA ARG A 164 -19.01 0.91 6.30
C ARG A 164 -20.07 0.20 7.15
N GLU A 165 -20.88 -0.66 6.54
CA GLU A 165 -21.93 -1.47 7.17
C GLU A 165 -21.36 -2.77 7.74
#